data_AF-A0A838ITJ6-F1
#
_entry.id   AF-A0A838ITJ6-F1
#
_cell.length_a   1.000
_cell.length_b   1.000
_cell.length_c   1.000
_cell.angle_alpha   90.00
_cell.angle_beta   90.00
_cell.angle_gamma   90.00
#
_symmetry.space_group_name_H-M   'P 1'
#
loop_
_entity.id
_entity.type
_entity.pdbx_description
1 polymer ?
#
loop_
_entity_poly.entity_id
_entity_poly.type
_entity_poly.pdbx_seq_one_letter_code
_entity_poly.pdbx_strand_id
1 'polypeptide(L)'
;MSILDVVLVLTIATVAALGAQRRFTGLLVGVGGAIALRPLLILADLNPWLALVGALLVGLGLALLGRHVLQISGVPGPVAATAGGVGGAILGIAVVLTLVTSLPIGRSAFNPNELVYPPDTLPASVRPAVQRSALVAVGREVLFAPLLTGQAALPRERAVIIGALHRWIVVGEPWRTPS
;
A
#
# COMPACT_ATOMS: atom_id res chain seq x y z
N MET A 1 -15.88 -4.47 12.49
CA MET A 1 -15.16 -4.44 11.20
C MET A 1 -16.14 -3.97 10.13
N SER A 2 -15.75 -3.01 9.30
CA SER A 2 -16.59 -2.52 8.20
C SER A 2 -16.55 -3.50 7.02
N ILE A 3 -17.53 -3.44 6.11
CA ILE A 3 -17.51 -4.23 4.86
C ILE A 3 -16.27 -3.89 4.04
N LEU A 4 -15.83 -2.64 4.07
CA LEU A 4 -14.59 -2.21 3.41
C LEU A 4 -13.37 -2.94 3.98
N ASP A 5 -13.26 -3.09 5.30
CA ASP A 5 -12.17 -3.86 5.90
C ASP A 5 -12.16 -5.30 5.41
N VAL A 6 -13.33 -5.93 5.25
CA VAL A 6 -13.44 -7.29 4.73
C VAL A 6 -12.92 -7.37 3.29
N VAL A 7 -13.31 -6.44 2.42
CA VAL A 7 -12.84 -6.38 1.02
C VAL A 7 -11.33 -6.16 0.95
N LEU A 8 -10.80 -5.25 1.76
CA LEU A 8 -9.36 -4.97 1.80
C LEU A 8 -8.57 -6.17 2.33
N VAL A 9 -9.04 -6.83 3.39
CA VAL A 9 -8.42 -8.06 3.93
C VAL A 9 -8.48 -9.19 2.91
N LEU A 10 -9.61 -9.35 2.20
CA LEU A 10 -9.72 -10.33 1.12
C LEU A 10 -8.74 -10.03 0.00
N THR A 11 -8.48 -8.76 -0.32
CA THR A 11 -7.48 -8.37 -1.31
C THR A 11 -6.08 -8.77 -0.87
N ILE A 12 -5.74 -8.57 0.41
CA ILE A 12 -4.45 -9.04 0.96
C ILE A 12 -4.37 -10.57 0.87
N ALA A 13 -5.45 -11.26 1.29
CA ALA A 13 -5.51 -12.71 1.32
C ALA A 13 -5.41 -13.34 -0.07
N THR A 14 -6.02 -12.74 -1.10
CA THR A 14 -5.95 -13.23 -2.48
C THR A 14 -4.54 -13.08 -3.05
N VAL A 15 -3.89 -11.93 -2.85
CA VAL A 15 -2.50 -11.74 -3.28
C VAL A 15 -1.55 -12.67 -2.51
N ALA A 16 -1.76 -12.87 -1.21
CA ALA A 16 -1.02 -13.84 -0.41
C ALA A 16 -1.21 -15.27 -0.91
N ALA A 17 -2.45 -15.68 -1.19
CA ALA A 17 -2.75 -17.00 -1.74
C ALA A 17 -2.10 -17.22 -3.13
N LEU A 18 -2.15 -16.20 -4.01
CA LEU A 18 -1.47 -16.23 -5.30
C LEU A 18 0.06 -16.35 -5.13
N GLY A 19 0.63 -15.61 -4.18
CA GLY A 19 2.04 -15.73 -3.80
C GLY A 19 2.39 -17.15 -3.35
N ALA A 20 1.57 -17.75 -2.47
CA ALA A 20 1.78 -19.10 -1.95
C ALA A 20 1.76 -20.16 -3.06
N GLN A 21 0.82 -20.05 -4.02
CA GLN A 21 0.76 -20.94 -5.19
C GLN A 21 2.00 -20.82 -6.07
N ARG A 22 2.58 -19.61 -6.17
CA ARG A 22 3.80 -19.33 -6.94
C ARG A 22 5.09 -19.62 -6.18
N ARG A 23 5.00 -20.12 -4.95
CA ARG A 23 6.14 -20.52 -4.11
C ARG A 23 7.22 -19.42 -4.05
N PHE A 24 8.49 -19.75 -4.24
CA PHE A 24 9.60 -18.79 -4.20
C PHE A 24 9.48 -17.64 -5.22
N THR A 25 8.83 -17.85 -6.37
CA THR A 25 8.53 -16.75 -7.31
C THR A 25 7.59 -15.73 -6.67
N GLY A 26 6.61 -16.20 -5.88
CA GLY A 26 5.72 -15.32 -5.13
C GLY A 26 6.45 -14.45 -4.12
N LEU A 27 7.53 -14.96 -3.51
CA LEU A 27 8.39 -14.17 -2.63
C LEU A 27 9.15 -13.09 -3.40
N LEU A 28 9.80 -13.48 -4.51
CA LEU A 28 10.57 -12.54 -5.33
C LEU A 28 9.69 -11.45 -5.96
N VAL A 29 8.55 -11.83 -6.51
CA VAL A 29 7.59 -10.87 -7.09
C VAL A 29 7.00 -10.00 -5.99
N GLY A 30 6.68 -10.58 -4.83
CA GLY A 30 6.09 -9.83 -3.73
C GLY A 30 7.03 -8.79 -3.13
N VAL A 31 8.23 -9.22 -2.72
CA VAL A 31 9.26 -8.34 -2.16
C VAL A 31 9.81 -7.39 -3.22
N GLY A 32 10.11 -7.89 -4.42
CA GLY A 32 10.60 -7.07 -5.52
C GLY A 32 9.58 -6.01 -5.96
N GLY A 33 8.30 -6.39 -6.03
CA GLY A 33 7.21 -5.46 -6.31
C GLY A 33 7.04 -4.40 -5.22
N ALA A 34 7.14 -4.79 -3.95
CA ALA A 34 7.11 -3.85 -2.83
C ALA A 34 8.29 -2.85 -2.89
N ILE A 35 9.49 -3.32 -3.20
CA ILE A 35 10.66 -2.44 -3.36
C ILE A 35 10.47 -1.48 -4.55
N ALA A 36 9.98 -2.00 -5.67
CA ALA A 36 9.72 -1.21 -6.87
C ALA A 36 8.53 -0.26 -6.75
N LEU A 37 7.69 -0.41 -5.73
CA LEU A 37 6.48 0.40 -5.56
C LEU A 37 6.80 1.90 -5.49
N ARG A 38 7.77 2.30 -4.66
CA ARG A 38 8.13 3.71 -4.49
C ARG A 38 8.58 4.40 -5.79
N PRO A 39 9.57 3.88 -6.55
CA PRO A 39 9.96 4.51 -7.81
C PRO A 39 8.81 4.52 -8.83
N LEU A 40 7.94 3.50 -8.83
CA LEU A 40 6.75 3.47 -9.68
C LEU A 40 5.72 4.54 -9.28
N LEU A 41 5.55 4.81 -7.98
CA LEU A 41 4.66 5.87 -7.50
C LEU A 41 5.20 7.26 -7.86
N ILE A 42 6.51 7.47 -7.74
CA ILE A 42 7.15 8.72 -8.20
C ILE A 42 6.95 8.89 -9.71
N LEU A 43 7.12 7.82 -10.48
CA LEU A 43 6.90 7.85 -11.91
C LEU A 43 5.42 8.11 -12.26
N ALA A 44 4.48 7.61 -11.45
CA ALA A 44 3.05 7.78 -11.67
C ALA A 44 2.60 9.23 -11.47
N ASP A 45 3.21 9.93 -10.50
CA ASP A 45 3.00 11.35 -10.26
C ASP A 45 3.47 12.21 -11.45
N LEU A 46 4.57 11.80 -12.10
CA LEU A 46 5.08 12.46 -13.31
C LEU A 46 4.27 12.12 -14.57
N ASN A 47 3.99 10.83 -14.80
CA ASN A 47 3.21 10.35 -15.93
C ASN A 47 2.62 8.95 -15.64
N PRO A 48 1.29 8.81 -15.55
CA PRO A 48 0.65 7.54 -15.19
C PRO A 48 0.87 6.44 -16.23
N TRP A 49 1.02 6.79 -17.51
CA TRP A 49 1.26 5.81 -18.57
C TRP A 49 2.67 5.23 -18.50
N LEU A 50 3.68 6.06 -18.18
CA LEU A 50 5.05 5.57 -17.98
C LEU A 50 5.12 4.66 -16.75
N ALA A 51 4.41 5.01 -15.68
CA ALA A 51 4.31 4.15 -14.50
C ALA A 51 3.65 2.81 -14.79
N LEU A 52 2.59 2.80 -15.61
CA LEU A 52 1.93 1.56 -16.02
C LEU A 52 2.88 0.66 -16.82
N VAL A 53 3.55 1.22 -17.84
CA VAL A 53 4.53 0.47 -18.64
C VAL A 53 5.69 0.01 -17.78
N GLY A 54 6.22 0.86 -16.90
CA GLY A 54 7.27 0.52 -15.95
C GLY A 54 6.86 -0.61 -15.00
N ALA A 55 5.63 -0.58 -14.47
CA ALA A 55 5.11 -1.62 -13.59
C ALA A 55 4.99 -2.97 -14.31
N LEU A 56 4.53 -2.96 -15.58
CA LEU A 56 4.48 -4.15 -16.41
C LEU A 56 5.87 -4.74 -16.66
N LEU A 57 6.84 -3.89 -17.02
CA LEU A 57 8.22 -4.31 -17.28
C LEU A 57 8.90 -4.87 -16.03
N VAL A 58 8.73 -4.20 -14.88
CA VAL A 58 9.27 -4.67 -13.59
C VAL A 58 8.61 -5.99 -13.19
N GLY A 59 7.29 -6.09 -13.29
CA GLY A 59 6.55 -7.31 -12.98
C GLY A 59 6.99 -8.48 -13.85
N LEU A 60 7.15 -8.25 -15.16
CA LEU A 60 7.66 -9.24 -16.10
C LEU A 60 9.11 -9.64 -15.78
N GLY A 61 9.98 -8.67 -15.53
CA GLY A 61 11.38 -8.90 -15.16
C GLY A 61 11.51 -9.75 -13.90
N LEU A 62 10.76 -9.42 -12.84
CA LEU A 62 10.73 -10.19 -11.59
C LEU A 62 10.18 -11.61 -11.79
N ALA A 63 9.15 -11.77 -12.63
CA ALA A 63 8.60 -13.07 -12.95
C ALA A 63 9.59 -13.96 -13.72
N LEU A 64 10.30 -13.39 -14.69
CA LEU A 64 11.33 -14.09 -15.48
C LEU A 64 12.54 -14.45 -14.61
N LEU A 65 13.02 -13.52 -13.79
CA LEU A 65 14.10 -13.77 -12.82
C LEU A 65 13.71 -14.87 -11.83
N GLY A 66 12.49 -14.80 -11.29
CA GLY A 66 11.98 -15.82 -10.37
C GLY A 66 11.87 -17.20 -11.01
N ARG A 67 11.56 -17.27 -12.31
CA ARG A 67 11.57 -18.54 -13.06
C ARG A 67 12.99 -19.10 -13.18
N HIS A 68 13.99 -18.25 -13.45
CA HIS A 68 15.38 -18.69 -13.60
C HIS A 68 16.00 -19.15 -12.27
N VAL A 69 15.80 -18.41 -11.19
CA VAL A 69 16.37 -18.74 -9.87
C VAL A 69 15.83 -20.07 -9.31
N LEU A 70 14.56 -20.38 -9.60
CA LEU A 70 13.92 -21.62 -9.13
C LEU A 70 14.41 -22.89 -9.84
N GLN A 71 14.85 -22.79 -11.10
CA GLN A 71 15.44 -23.95 -11.79
C GLN A 71 16.71 -24.46 -11.11
N ILE A 72 17.33 -23.62 -10.27
CA ILE A 72 18.60 -23.88 -9.59
C ILE A 72 18.38 -24.39 -8.15
N SER A 73 17.18 -24.23 -7.59
CA SER A 73 16.96 -24.32 -6.14
C SER A 73 16.12 -25.54 -5.75
N GLY A 74 16.74 -26.56 -5.15
CA GLY A 74 16.11 -27.79 -4.62
C GLY A 74 15.33 -27.61 -3.30
N VAL A 75 14.63 -26.49 -3.12
CA VAL A 75 13.97 -26.14 -1.85
C VAL A 75 12.71 -27.01 -1.64
N PRO A 76 12.46 -27.52 -0.41
CA PRO A 76 11.25 -28.28 -0.11
C PRO A 76 9.96 -27.50 -0.41
N GLY A 77 8.99 -28.20 -1.02
CA GLY A 77 7.68 -27.65 -1.42
C GLY A 77 6.96 -26.78 -0.38
N PRO A 78 6.82 -27.18 0.90
CA PRO A 78 6.09 -26.40 1.88
C PRO A 78 6.80 -25.11 2.30
N VAL A 79 8.14 -25.13 2.42
CA VAL A 79 8.94 -23.94 2.76
C VAL A 79 8.88 -22.92 1.63
N ALA A 80 8.94 -23.38 0.38
CA ALA A 80 8.82 -22.50 -0.77
C ALA A 80 7.42 -21.88 -0.87
N ALA A 81 6.37 -22.62 -0.49
CA ALA A 81 4.99 -22.13 -0.47
C ALA A 81 4.75 -21.07 0.62
N THR A 82 5.27 -21.27 1.84
CA THR A 82 5.15 -20.28 2.92
C THR A 82 5.89 -19.00 2.57
N ALA A 83 7.11 -19.10 2.02
CA ALA A 83 7.86 -17.97 1.49
C ALA A 83 7.05 -17.18 0.45
N GLY A 84 6.44 -17.89 -0.51
CA GLY A 84 5.57 -17.29 -1.50
C GLY A 84 4.38 -16.54 -0.90
N GLY A 85 3.74 -17.15 0.10
CA GLY A 85 2.62 -16.54 0.82
C GLY A 85 3.02 -15.26 1.55
N VAL A 86 4.19 -15.25 2.19
CA VAL A 86 4.74 -14.06 2.86
C VAL A 86 4.99 -12.94 1.85
N GLY A 87 5.62 -13.23 0.71
CA GLY A 87 5.82 -12.23 -0.34
C GLY A 87 4.51 -11.66 -0.88
N GLY A 88 3.54 -12.53 -1.17
CA GLY A 88 2.22 -12.12 -1.61
C GLY A 88 1.49 -11.29 -0.56
N ALA A 89 1.61 -11.62 0.72
CA ALA A 89 1.03 -10.83 1.81
C ALA A 89 1.67 -9.43 1.90
N ILE A 90 3.00 -9.34 1.80
CA ILE A 90 3.71 -8.05 1.78
C ILE A 90 3.22 -7.19 0.62
N LEU A 91 3.11 -7.76 -0.58
CA LEU A 91 2.60 -7.05 -1.75
C LEU A 91 1.13 -6.63 -1.58
N GLY A 92 0.28 -7.52 -1.08
CA GLY A 92 -1.13 -7.22 -0.82
C GLY A 92 -1.30 -6.09 0.18
N ILE A 93 -0.53 -6.09 1.27
CA ILE A 93 -0.49 -5.00 2.26
C ILE A 93 -0.06 -3.70 1.58
N ALA A 94 0.99 -3.74 0.76
CA ALA A 94 1.49 -2.57 0.04
C ALA A 94 0.40 -1.98 -0.87
N VAL A 95 -0.28 -2.81 -1.66
CA VAL A 95 -1.39 -2.41 -2.54
C VAL A 95 -2.52 -1.77 -1.74
N VAL A 96 -2.94 -2.39 -0.64
CA VAL A 96 -4.02 -1.85 0.21
C VAL A 96 -3.63 -0.52 0.82
N LEU A 97 -2.41 -0.39 1.34
CA LEU A 97 -1.94 0.87 1.90
C LEU A 97 -1.86 1.97 0.83
N THR A 98 -1.38 1.67 -0.38
CA THR A 98 -1.39 2.61 -1.50
C THR A 98 -2.81 3.03 -1.87
N LEU A 99 -3.75 2.10 -1.97
CA LEU A 99 -5.15 2.41 -2.28
C LEU A 99 -5.77 3.33 -1.24
N VAL A 100 -5.60 3.01 0.04
CA VAL A 100 -6.15 3.83 1.12
C VAL A 100 -5.48 5.20 1.14
N THR A 101 -4.15 5.28 1.06
CA THR A 101 -3.43 6.58 1.07
C THR A 101 -3.70 7.44 -0.18
N SER A 102 -4.15 6.84 -1.29
CA SER A 102 -4.55 7.55 -2.51
C SER A 102 -5.95 8.16 -2.48
N LEU A 103 -6.73 7.89 -1.42
CA LEU A 103 -8.07 8.50 -1.27
C LEU A 103 -7.97 10.03 -1.19
N PRO A 104 -8.93 10.76 -1.80
CA PRO A 104 -8.89 12.22 -1.84
C PRO A 104 -8.89 12.81 -0.42
N ILE A 105 -8.13 13.88 -0.23
CA ILE A 105 -8.08 14.65 1.02
C ILE A 105 -9.08 15.80 0.89
N GLY A 106 -9.99 15.94 1.86
CA GLY A 106 -10.92 17.06 1.95
C GLY A 106 -10.37 18.18 2.82
N ARG A 107 -10.96 19.37 2.68
CA ARG A 107 -10.82 20.46 3.64
C ARG A 107 -12.19 20.77 4.24
N SER A 108 -12.23 21.15 5.52
CA SER A 108 -13.47 21.54 6.18
C SER A 108 -14.09 22.74 5.48
N ALA A 109 -15.41 22.71 5.25
CA ALA A 109 -16.15 23.84 4.68
C ALA A 109 -16.16 25.06 5.62
N PHE A 110 -15.94 24.84 6.92
CA PHE A 110 -15.97 25.87 7.96
C PHE A 110 -14.57 26.40 8.29
N ASN A 111 -13.51 25.60 8.07
CA ASN A 111 -12.13 26.00 8.29
C ASN A 111 -11.21 25.45 7.18
N PRO A 112 -10.76 26.28 6.22
CA PRO A 112 -9.95 25.82 5.10
C PRO A 112 -8.53 25.36 5.49
N ASN A 113 -8.11 25.59 6.74
CA ASN A 113 -6.85 25.08 7.28
C ASN A 113 -6.99 23.70 7.95
N GLU A 114 -8.21 23.20 8.11
CA GLU A 114 -8.49 21.89 8.70
C GLU A 114 -8.58 20.82 7.60
N LEU A 115 -7.68 19.84 7.68
CA LEU A 115 -7.63 18.69 6.77
C LEU A 115 -8.59 17.61 7.26
N VAL A 116 -9.52 17.21 6.41
CA VAL A 116 -10.53 16.20 6.73
C VAL A 116 -10.28 14.96 5.88
N TYR A 117 -10.08 13.83 6.56
CA TYR A 117 -9.92 12.52 5.94
C TYR A 117 -10.65 11.45 6.74
N PRO A 118 -11.53 10.66 6.12
CA PRO A 118 -11.97 10.73 4.71
C PRO A 118 -12.83 11.98 4.43
N PRO A 119 -12.94 12.46 3.18
CA PRO A 119 -13.64 13.71 2.89
C PRO A 119 -15.15 13.61 3.08
N ASP A 120 -15.76 14.71 3.57
CA ASP A 120 -17.20 14.80 3.80
C ASP A 120 -18.02 14.88 2.50
N THR A 121 -17.36 14.99 1.35
CA THR A 121 -17.98 14.98 0.02
C THR A 121 -18.28 13.57 -0.50
N LEU A 122 -17.89 12.51 0.24
CA LEU A 122 -18.20 11.13 -0.13
C LEU A 122 -19.72 10.88 -0.17
N PRO A 123 -20.21 10.07 -1.13
CA PRO A 123 -21.62 9.67 -1.18
C PRO A 123 -22.10 9.07 0.15
N ALA A 124 -23.32 9.39 0.54
CA ALA A 124 -23.90 8.96 1.82
C ALA A 124 -23.92 7.43 2.00
N SER A 125 -23.98 6.68 0.90
CA SER A 125 -23.95 5.21 0.88
C SER A 125 -22.58 4.63 1.25
N VAL A 126 -21.48 5.32 0.95
CA VAL A 126 -20.10 4.81 1.10
C VAL A 126 -19.43 5.36 2.36
N ARG A 127 -19.79 6.59 2.75
CA ARG A 127 -19.25 7.31 3.91
C ARG A 127 -19.20 6.49 5.22
N PRO A 128 -20.28 5.85 5.70
CA PRO A 128 -20.24 5.13 6.97
C PRO A 128 -19.31 3.91 6.93
N ALA A 129 -19.15 3.27 5.77
CA ALA A 129 -18.24 2.14 5.61
C ALA A 129 -16.77 2.58 5.68
N VAL A 130 -16.43 3.70 5.03
CA VAL A 130 -15.07 4.26 5.01
C VAL A 130 -14.68 4.83 6.38
N GLN A 131 -15.57 5.59 7.02
CA GLN A 131 -15.29 6.21 8.33
C GLN A 131 -15.10 5.20 9.46
N ARG A 132 -15.78 4.04 9.39
CA ARG A 132 -15.65 2.96 10.38
C ARG A 132 -14.52 1.98 10.07
N SER A 133 -13.82 2.15 8.95
CA SER A 133 -12.76 1.22 8.52
C SER A 133 -11.48 1.45 9.31
N ALA A 134 -11.00 0.38 9.95
CA ALA A 134 -9.74 0.40 10.68
C ALA A 134 -8.55 0.58 9.73
N LEU A 135 -8.60 -0.03 8.54
CA LEU A 135 -7.57 0.11 7.52
C LEU A 135 -7.49 1.54 6.96
N VAL A 136 -8.64 2.20 6.80
CA VAL A 136 -8.69 3.63 6.44
C VAL A 136 -8.11 4.51 7.54
N ALA A 137 -8.38 4.21 8.81
CA ALA A 137 -7.77 4.93 9.92
C ALA A 137 -6.23 4.77 9.95
N VAL A 138 -5.70 3.57 9.69
CA VAL A 138 -4.25 3.33 9.56
C VAL A 138 -3.68 4.10 8.36
N GLY A 139 -4.34 4.07 7.21
CA GLY A 139 -3.91 4.84 6.05
C GLY A 139 -3.89 6.34 6.31
N ARG A 140 -4.84 6.88 7.09
CA ARG A 140 -4.83 8.27 7.55
C ARG A 140 -3.60 8.60 8.39
N GLU A 141 -3.25 7.73 9.33
CA GLU A 141 -2.06 7.94 10.17
C GLU A 141 -0.77 7.88 9.34
N VAL A 142 -0.69 6.96 8.36
CA VAL A 142 0.42 6.89 7.42
C VAL A 142 0.47 8.14 6.55
N LEU A 143 -0.66 8.62 6.06
CA LEU A 143 -0.75 9.82 5.22
C LEU A 143 -0.28 11.07 5.97
N PHE A 144 -0.76 11.27 7.20
CA PHE A 144 -0.45 12.46 8.01
C PHE A 144 0.69 12.26 9.03
N ALA A 145 1.48 11.21 8.89
CA ALA A 145 2.61 10.89 9.76
C ALA A 145 3.48 12.12 10.13
N PRO A 146 3.93 12.97 9.18
CA PRO A 146 4.77 14.13 9.51
C PRO A 146 4.04 15.19 10.36
N LEU A 147 2.72 15.34 10.18
CA LEU A 147 1.91 16.27 10.97
C LEU A 147 1.69 15.75 12.40
N LEU A 148 1.51 14.43 12.54
CA LEU A 148 1.26 13.78 13.82
C LEU A 148 2.52 13.72 14.71
N THR A 149 3.71 13.57 14.11
CA THR A 149 4.97 13.58 14.86
C THR A 149 5.28 14.92 15.52
N GLY A 150 4.81 16.03 14.94
CA GLY A 150 4.93 17.36 15.55
C GLY A 150 3.97 17.60 16.74
N GLN A 151 2.91 16.79 16.86
CA GLN A 151 1.83 16.98 17.83
C GLN A 151 1.82 15.93 18.97
N ALA A 152 2.86 15.10 19.08
CA ALA A 152 3.03 14.07 20.13
C ALA A 152 1.86 13.08 20.29
N ALA A 153 1.10 12.81 19.23
CA ALA A 153 -0.12 12.00 19.29
C ALA A 153 0.10 10.47 19.31
N LEU A 154 1.31 9.97 19.05
CA LEU A 154 1.60 8.54 18.89
C LEU A 154 2.78 8.08 19.78
N PRO A 155 2.75 6.84 20.31
CA PRO A 155 3.90 6.22 20.95
C PRO A 155 5.11 6.18 20.00
N ARG A 156 6.34 6.37 20.53
CA ARG A 156 7.58 6.48 19.70
C ARG A 156 7.75 5.34 18.71
N GLU A 157 7.57 4.09 19.14
CA GLU A 157 7.72 2.91 18.28
C GLU A 157 6.76 2.93 17.10
N ARG A 158 5.49 3.25 17.37
CA ARG A 158 4.45 3.37 16.35
C ARG A 158 4.75 4.53 15.39
N ALA A 159 5.24 5.66 15.92
CA ALA A 159 5.63 6.81 15.10
C ALA A 159 6.79 6.48 14.13
N VAL A 160 7.77 5.67 14.55
CA VAL A 160 8.87 5.22 13.68
C VAL A 160 8.36 4.36 12.53
N ILE A 161 7.50 3.38 12.82
CA ILE A 161 6.93 2.48 11.81
C ILE A 161 6.06 3.27 10.82
N ILE A 162 5.15 4.10 11.33
CA ILE A 162 4.25 4.90 10.51
C ILE A 162 5.03 5.93 9.67
N GLY A 163 6.05 6.57 10.23
CA GLY A 163 6.93 7.47 9.49
C GLY A 163 7.74 6.77 8.40
N ALA A 164 8.16 5.52 8.62
CA ALA A 164 8.80 4.71 7.59
C ALA A 164 7.84 4.35 6.45
N LEU A 165 6.61 3.94 6.78
CA LEU A 165 5.55 3.66 5.80
C LEU A 165 5.19 4.92 5.00
N HIS A 166 5.08 6.08 5.65
CA HIS A 166 4.84 7.36 4.99
C HIS A 166 5.90 7.66 3.94
N ARG A 167 7.18 7.61 4.32
CA ARG A 167 8.29 7.87 3.38
C ARG A 167 8.34 6.88 2.23
N TRP A 168 7.81 5.68 2.41
CA TRP A 168 7.83 4.64 1.38
C TRP A 168 6.68 4.76 0.39
N ILE A 169 5.46 5.03 0.88
CA ILE A 169 4.22 4.99 0.10
C ILE A 169 3.76 6.37 -0.36
N VAL A 170 3.94 7.40 0.48
CA VAL A 170 3.44 8.75 0.19
C VAL A 170 4.52 9.52 -0.57
N VAL A 171 4.16 10.02 -1.74
CA VAL A 171 5.02 10.88 -2.57
C VAL A 171 4.65 12.33 -2.31
N GLY A 172 5.66 13.15 -1.99
CA GLY A 172 5.47 14.58 -1.70
C GLY A 172 4.64 14.85 -0.46
N GLU A 173 3.91 15.96 -0.47
CA GLU A 173 3.04 16.40 0.61
C GLU A 173 1.63 16.61 0.05
N PRO A 174 0.81 15.55 -0.07
CA PRO A 174 -0.47 15.61 -0.78
C PRO A 174 -1.47 16.62 -0.18
N TRP A 175 -1.31 16.97 1.11
CA TRP A 175 -2.09 18.02 1.77
C TRP A 175 -1.66 19.45 1.41
N ARG A 176 -0.48 19.63 0.79
CA ARG A 176 0.05 20.95 0.39
C ARG A 176 -0.36 21.37 -1.02
N THR A 177 -1.20 20.61 -1.72
CA THR A 177 -1.53 20.93 -3.12
C THR A 177 -1.86 22.43 -3.29
N PRO A 178 -1.13 23.13 -4.19
CA PRO A 178 -1.36 24.53 -4.51
C PRO A 178 -2.65 24.68 -5.31
N SER A 179 -3.31 25.81 -5.09
CA SER A 179 -4.33 26.39 -5.96
C SER A 179 -3.88 26.44 -7.42
#